data_AF-Q7T3I8-F1
#
_entry.id   AF-Q7T3I8-F1
#
_cell.length_a   1.000
_cell.length_b   1.000
_cell.length_c   1.000
_cell.angle_alpha   90.00
_cell.angle_beta   90.00
_cell.angle_gamma   90.00
#
_symmetry.space_group_name_H-M   'P 1'
#
loop_
_entity.id
_entity.type
_entity.pdbx_description
1 polymer ?
#
loop_
_entity_poly.entity_id
_entity_poly.type
_entity_poly.pdbx_seq_one_letter_code
_entity_poly.pdbx_strand_id
1 'polypeptide(L)'
;MDLTSSPSLLICVVLAAALIGGTRSEGVCLQDGKHKATPSPEPHLTECSLYADNSCCTEEQIQDMSHVPSVNNQNEPWDKCGSLSPECEGFLKRVSCFYRCSPDAARWPHPQRRSYIQAVPLCHSFCRDWFDACRMDLTCARNWARDPRGQNCTGNCVQYQQMYQHGRDLCESLWGDAFMTVEDEPEEVGEAGEIGVDVDGVRPCGCLTLSPSDKDVIAALRAQQDDPEELDTTKTGLPQYRAPCQAKLPMQPRMGNSVLRKRSVEVEDVEGSGSGL
;
A
#
# COMPACT_ATOMS: atom_id res chain seq x y z
N MET A 1 54.30 34.36 -14.38
CA MET A 1 53.13 34.37 -15.29
C MET A 1 51.92 34.26 -14.37
N ASP A 2 51.51 35.40 -13.82
CA ASP A 2 50.43 35.44 -12.85
C ASP A 2 49.10 35.46 -13.60
N LEU A 3 48.35 34.37 -13.44
CA LEU A 3 47.05 34.20 -14.07
C LEU A 3 46.03 35.03 -13.29
N THR A 4 45.87 36.30 -13.67
CA THR A 4 44.84 37.19 -13.10
C THR A 4 43.46 36.66 -13.49
N SER A 5 42.82 35.94 -12.58
CA SER A 5 41.45 35.44 -12.76
C SER A 5 40.47 36.61 -12.78
N SER A 6 39.85 36.87 -13.94
CA SER A 6 38.86 37.93 -14.12
C SER A 6 37.61 37.65 -13.27
N PRO A 7 37.09 38.64 -12.51
CA PRO A 7 35.92 38.46 -11.65
C PRO A 7 34.67 38.01 -12.44
N SER A 8 34.56 38.40 -13.71
CA SER A 8 33.49 37.97 -14.61
C SER A 8 33.54 36.47 -14.92
N LEU A 9 34.75 35.89 -14.98
CA LEU A 9 34.93 34.46 -15.26
C LEU A 9 34.52 33.62 -14.04
N LEU A 10 34.77 34.14 -12.83
CA LEU A 10 34.39 33.51 -11.57
C LEU A 10 32.86 33.55 -11.38
N ILE A 11 32.20 34.66 -11.74
CA ILE A 11 30.73 34.78 -11.72
C ILE A 11 30.08 33.82 -12.72
N CYS A 12 30.62 33.69 -13.93
CA CYS A 12 30.11 32.74 -14.92
C CYS A 12 30.25 31.28 -14.46
N VAL A 13 31.34 30.92 -13.78
CA VAL A 13 31.53 29.57 -13.24
C VAL A 13 30.58 29.28 -12.08
N VAL A 14 30.30 30.26 -11.21
CA VAL A 14 29.32 30.11 -10.11
C VAL A 14 27.89 30.01 -10.65
N LEU A 15 27.52 30.80 -11.66
CA LEU A 15 26.22 30.70 -12.32
C LEU A 15 26.07 29.36 -13.07
N ALA A 16 27.13 28.89 -13.75
CA ALA A 16 27.12 27.58 -14.38
C ALA A 16 27.03 26.44 -13.36
N ALA A 17 27.72 26.53 -12.22
CA ALA A 17 27.64 25.53 -11.15
C ALA A 17 26.25 25.52 -10.47
N ALA A 18 25.60 26.68 -10.32
CA ALA A 18 24.22 26.78 -9.84
C ALA A 18 23.21 26.20 -10.83
N LEU A 19 23.49 26.25 -12.14
CA LEU A 19 22.67 25.61 -13.18
C LEU A 19 22.94 24.10 -13.33
N ILE A 20 24.08 23.61 -12.82
CA ILE A 20 24.44 22.18 -12.74
C ILE A 20 24.11 21.62 -11.34
N GLY A 21 23.34 22.35 -10.53
CA GLY A 21 22.63 21.77 -9.40
C GLY A 21 21.57 20.80 -9.92
N GLY A 22 22.01 19.61 -10.33
CA GLY A 22 21.11 18.55 -10.78
C GLY A 22 20.10 18.29 -9.67
N THR A 23 18.82 18.40 -9.99
CA THR A 23 17.75 17.93 -9.12
C THR A 23 18.04 16.46 -8.85
N ARG A 24 18.54 16.15 -7.65
CA ARG A 24 18.73 14.76 -7.25
C ARG A 24 17.34 14.15 -7.21
N SER A 25 17.06 13.19 -8.09
CA SER A 25 15.81 12.46 -8.03
C SER A 25 15.76 11.70 -6.71
N GLU A 26 14.69 11.95 -5.95
CA GLU A 26 14.43 11.26 -4.69
C GLU A 26 13.70 9.95 -4.96
N GLY A 27 13.91 8.96 -4.09
CA GLY A 27 13.27 7.65 -4.18
C GLY A 27 13.97 6.66 -5.11
N VAL A 28 13.35 5.48 -5.29
CA VAL A 28 13.90 4.33 -6.01
C VAL A 28 12.78 3.64 -6.79
N CYS A 29 13.09 3.16 -7.99
CA CYS A 29 12.14 2.39 -8.79
C CYS A 29 12.22 0.89 -8.50
N LEU A 30 11.10 0.19 -8.68
CA LEU A 30 11.06 -1.28 -8.64
C LEU A 30 11.94 -1.86 -9.76
N GLN A 31 12.78 -2.84 -9.44
CA GLN A 31 13.78 -3.36 -10.39
C GLN A 31 13.26 -4.63 -11.11
N ASP A 32 12.31 -4.49 -12.04
CA ASP A 32 11.80 -5.58 -12.93
C ASP A 32 12.12 -5.42 -14.42
N GLY A 33 12.60 -4.26 -14.86
CA GLY A 33 12.68 -3.93 -16.29
C GLY A 33 11.34 -3.52 -16.92
N LYS A 34 10.25 -3.41 -16.15
CA LYS A 34 9.00 -2.73 -16.52
C LYS A 34 8.94 -1.30 -16.00
N HIS A 35 9.71 -1.00 -14.95
CA HIS A 35 9.98 0.35 -14.47
C HIS A 35 11.34 0.83 -14.99
N LYS A 36 11.54 2.15 -14.95
CA LYS A 36 12.83 2.80 -15.18
C LYS A 36 13.84 2.36 -14.12
N ALA A 37 15.13 2.43 -14.47
CA ALA A 37 16.21 2.09 -13.54
C ALA A 37 16.25 3.04 -12.33
N THR A 38 16.03 4.34 -12.57
CA THR A 38 16.01 5.40 -11.55
C THR A 38 14.88 6.39 -11.85
N PRO A 39 14.31 7.04 -10.81
CA PRO A 39 13.32 8.08 -11.03
C PRO A 39 13.91 9.25 -11.83
N SER A 40 13.13 9.81 -12.74
CA SER A 40 13.48 11.04 -13.46
C SER A 40 12.22 11.73 -14.02
N PRO A 41 12.31 13.02 -14.41
CA PRO A 41 11.19 13.72 -15.01
C PRO A 41 10.69 13.07 -16.32
N GLU A 42 9.39 13.13 -16.54
CA GLU A 42 8.63 12.63 -17.69
C GLU A 42 7.61 13.70 -18.13
N PRO A 43 8.03 14.70 -18.93
CA PRO A 43 7.19 15.85 -19.26
C PRO A 43 5.96 15.51 -20.13
N HIS A 44 5.93 14.30 -20.69
CA HIS A 44 4.84 13.81 -21.52
C HIS A 44 3.93 12.83 -20.78
N LEU A 45 4.11 12.64 -19.47
CA LEU A 45 3.31 11.73 -18.66
C LEU A 45 1.94 12.34 -18.35
N THR A 46 0.92 11.96 -19.13
CA THR A 46 -0.40 12.62 -19.06
C THR A 46 -1.32 11.98 -18.03
N GLU A 47 -1.52 10.67 -18.12
CA GLU A 47 -2.47 9.92 -17.30
C GLU A 47 -2.01 9.83 -15.82
N CYS A 48 -0.70 9.73 -15.60
CA CYS A 48 -0.07 9.67 -14.27
C CYS A 48 0.68 10.96 -13.91
N SER A 49 0.17 12.11 -14.34
CA SER A 49 0.82 13.42 -14.21
C SER A 49 1.25 13.81 -12.78
N LEU A 50 0.62 13.23 -11.75
CA LEU A 50 1.07 13.35 -10.35
C LEU A 50 2.57 13.04 -10.17
N TYR A 51 3.12 12.13 -10.98
CA TYR A 51 4.50 11.67 -10.89
C TYR A 51 5.41 12.28 -11.97
N ALA A 52 4.92 13.19 -12.82
CA ALA A 52 5.64 13.68 -14.00
C ALA A 52 7.00 14.32 -13.67
N ASP A 53 7.14 15.02 -12.55
CA ASP A 53 8.41 15.65 -12.17
C ASP A 53 9.48 14.65 -11.68
N ASN A 54 9.06 13.46 -11.24
CA ASN A 54 9.94 12.42 -10.71
C ASN A 54 9.30 11.03 -10.81
N SER A 55 9.37 10.40 -11.98
CA SER A 55 8.63 9.18 -12.31
C SER A 55 9.51 7.94 -12.49
N CYS A 56 8.98 6.78 -12.11
CA CYS A 56 9.51 5.44 -12.39
C CYS A 56 8.92 4.76 -13.63
N CYS A 57 7.99 5.40 -14.33
CA CYS A 57 7.44 4.93 -15.60
C CYS A 57 7.72 5.92 -16.73
N THR A 58 7.64 5.47 -17.98
CA THR A 58 7.48 6.34 -19.17
C THR A 58 6.04 6.30 -19.68
N GLU A 59 5.64 7.26 -20.52
CA GLU A 59 4.31 7.26 -21.16
C GLU A 59 4.07 5.96 -21.96
N GLU A 60 5.09 5.45 -22.66
CA GLU A 60 5.02 4.19 -23.41
C GLU A 60 4.77 2.99 -22.50
N GLN A 61 5.42 2.95 -21.33
CA GLN A 61 5.23 1.86 -20.38
C GLN A 61 3.80 1.83 -19.86
N ILE A 62 3.16 2.98 -19.70
CA ILE A 62 1.81 3.07 -19.13
C ILE A 62 0.67 3.02 -20.17
N GLN A 63 0.93 2.84 -21.46
CA GLN A 63 -0.16 2.74 -22.45
C GLN A 63 -1.20 1.64 -22.13
N ASP A 64 -0.76 0.61 -21.40
CA ASP A 64 -1.58 -0.52 -20.98
C ASP A 64 -1.88 -0.46 -19.46
N MET A 65 -2.30 0.71 -18.98
CA MET A 65 -2.56 0.95 -17.56
C MET A 65 -3.73 0.15 -17.01
N SER A 66 -4.67 -0.27 -17.85
CA SER A 66 -5.89 -0.97 -17.47
C SER A 66 -5.66 -2.38 -16.94
N HIS A 67 -4.48 -2.70 -16.41
CA HIS A 67 -4.06 -4.02 -15.98
C HIS A 67 -3.59 -4.04 -14.53
N VAL A 68 -4.02 -5.07 -13.81
CA VAL A 68 -3.45 -5.37 -12.49
C VAL A 68 -2.22 -6.25 -12.68
N PRO A 69 -1.08 -5.95 -12.04
CA PRO A 69 0.08 -6.82 -12.12
C PRO A 69 -0.26 -8.19 -11.54
N SER A 70 -0.28 -9.21 -12.40
CA SER A 70 -0.60 -10.58 -12.05
C SER A 70 0.62 -11.48 -12.27
N VAL A 71 0.68 -12.58 -11.51
CA VAL A 71 1.79 -13.56 -11.53
C VAL A 71 2.00 -14.15 -12.93
N ASN A 72 0.96 -14.19 -13.77
CA ASN A 72 1.03 -14.78 -15.12
C ASN A 72 1.37 -13.79 -16.24
N ASN A 73 1.69 -12.51 -15.95
CA ASN A 73 2.09 -11.50 -16.94
C ASN A 73 1.09 -11.28 -18.10
N GLN A 74 -0.18 -11.67 -17.95
CA GLN A 74 -1.21 -11.36 -18.95
C GLN A 74 -1.74 -9.96 -18.66
N ASN A 75 -1.48 -9.05 -19.60
CA ASN A 75 -2.02 -7.69 -19.63
C ASN A 75 -3.52 -7.79 -19.90
N GLU A 76 -4.29 -7.95 -18.83
CA GLU A 76 -5.71 -8.29 -18.90
C GLU A 76 -6.57 -7.11 -18.41
N PRO A 77 -7.43 -6.51 -19.26
CA PRO A 77 -8.06 -5.23 -18.96
C PRO A 77 -9.06 -5.31 -17.79
N TRP A 78 -9.21 -4.22 -17.01
CA TRP A 78 -10.08 -4.16 -15.81
C TRP A 78 -11.57 -4.42 -16.10
N ASP A 79 -12.03 -4.08 -17.31
CA ASP A 79 -13.44 -4.00 -17.71
C ASP A 79 -14.04 -5.34 -18.19
N LYS A 80 -13.63 -6.45 -17.56
CA LYS A 80 -14.10 -7.80 -17.93
C LYS A 80 -15.60 -8.01 -17.81
N CYS A 81 -16.25 -7.22 -16.96
CA CYS A 81 -17.68 -7.25 -16.74
C CYS A 81 -18.42 -6.09 -17.41
N GLY A 82 -17.78 -5.44 -18.37
CA GLY A 82 -18.26 -4.20 -18.98
C GLY A 82 -17.47 -2.99 -18.48
N SER A 83 -17.67 -1.86 -19.16
CA SER A 83 -17.00 -0.60 -18.85
C SER A 83 -17.30 -0.15 -17.43
N LEU A 84 -16.25 0.32 -16.75
CA LEU A 84 -16.35 0.91 -15.42
C LEU A 84 -16.90 2.33 -15.50
N SER A 85 -17.53 2.78 -14.42
CA SER A 85 -17.87 4.18 -14.20
C SER A 85 -16.59 5.04 -14.19
N PRO A 86 -16.65 6.29 -14.70
CA PRO A 86 -15.50 7.19 -14.68
C PRO A 86 -14.92 7.41 -13.28
N GLU A 87 -15.78 7.42 -12.25
CA GLU A 87 -15.37 7.56 -10.86
C GLU A 87 -14.56 6.35 -10.40
N CYS A 88 -15.04 5.12 -10.67
CA CYS A 88 -14.33 3.89 -10.31
C CYS A 88 -12.99 3.76 -11.07
N GLU A 89 -13.00 4.06 -12.37
CA GLU A 89 -11.80 4.04 -13.21
C GLU A 89 -10.74 5.01 -12.68
N GLY A 90 -11.14 6.19 -12.19
CA GLY A 90 -10.23 7.17 -11.60
C GLY A 90 -9.48 6.66 -10.36
N PHE A 91 -10.11 5.82 -9.53
CA PHE A 91 -9.41 5.18 -8.40
C PHE A 91 -8.43 4.10 -8.87
N LEU A 92 -8.83 3.27 -9.84
CA LEU A 92 -7.93 2.25 -10.39
C LEU A 92 -6.70 2.85 -11.07
N LYS A 93 -6.88 3.98 -11.77
CA LYS A 93 -5.77 4.76 -12.33
C LYS A 93 -4.83 5.27 -11.24
N ARG A 94 -5.35 5.84 -10.13
CA ARG A 94 -4.48 6.30 -9.03
C ARG A 94 -3.62 5.20 -8.43
N VAL A 95 -4.23 4.04 -8.15
CA VAL A 95 -3.54 2.86 -7.62
C VAL A 95 -2.49 2.35 -8.59
N SER A 96 -2.81 2.31 -9.88
CA SER A 96 -1.90 1.84 -10.93
C SER A 96 -0.76 2.83 -11.17
N CYS A 97 -1.05 4.13 -11.24
CA CYS A 97 -0.04 5.18 -11.34
C CYS A 97 0.92 5.15 -10.14
N PHE A 98 0.41 4.93 -8.92
CA PHE A 98 1.29 4.76 -7.77
C PHE A 98 2.24 3.57 -7.97
N TYR A 99 1.71 2.39 -8.29
CA TYR A 99 2.53 1.20 -8.48
C TYR A 99 3.57 1.38 -9.59
N ARG A 100 3.18 1.96 -10.74
CA ARG A 100 4.03 2.04 -11.94
C ARG A 100 4.99 3.22 -11.95
N CYS A 101 4.58 4.36 -11.40
CA CYS A 101 5.26 5.63 -11.61
C CYS A 101 5.81 6.24 -10.33
N SER A 102 5.31 5.86 -9.15
CA SER A 102 5.78 6.45 -7.90
C SER A 102 7.23 6.07 -7.60
N PRO A 103 8.09 7.06 -7.30
CA PRO A 103 9.45 6.80 -6.81
C PRO A 103 9.48 6.25 -5.38
N ASP A 104 8.33 6.19 -4.70
CA ASP A 104 8.21 5.67 -3.34
C ASP A 104 7.59 4.28 -3.27
N ALA A 105 7.04 3.73 -4.37
CA ALA A 105 6.44 2.40 -4.38
C ALA A 105 7.43 1.31 -3.93
N ALA A 106 8.72 1.46 -4.29
CA ALA A 106 9.77 0.52 -3.90
C ALA A 106 10.10 0.51 -2.40
N ARG A 107 9.52 1.41 -1.59
CA ARG A 107 9.64 1.40 -0.13
C ARG A 107 8.91 0.23 0.52
N TRP A 108 7.94 -0.34 -0.19
CA TRP A 108 7.14 -1.47 0.27
C TRP A 108 7.36 -2.71 -0.61
N PRO A 109 8.60 -3.22 -0.73
CA PRO A 109 8.87 -4.34 -1.62
C PRO A 109 8.24 -5.63 -1.10
N HIS A 110 7.61 -6.40 -1.98
CA HIS A 110 7.08 -7.70 -1.62
C HIS A 110 8.23 -8.71 -1.41
N PRO A 111 8.29 -9.44 -0.28
CA PRO A 111 9.44 -10.27 0.09
C PRO A 111 9.65 -11.47 -0.84
N GLN A 112 8.59 -11.98 -1.45
CA GLN A 112 8.62 -13.19 -2.29
C GLN A 112 8.34 -12.95 -3.78
N ARG A 113 7.84 -11.76 -4.15
CA ARG A 113 7.40 -11.46 -5.52
C ARG A 113 8.22 -10.27 -5.99
N ARG A 114 9.15 -10.54 -6.90
CA ARG A 114 10.00 -9.49 -7.45
C ARG A 114 9.11 -8.44 -8.09
N SER A 115 9.43 -7.18 -7.78
CA SER A 115 8.78 -6.00 -8.35
C SER A 115 7.27 -5.98 -8.16
N TYR A 116 6.81 -6.52 -7.04
CA TYR A 116 5.48 -6.28 -6.53
C TYR A 116 5.60 -5.54 -5.20
N ILE A 117 4.55 -4.83 -4.81
CA ILE A 117 4.48 -4.11 -3.53
C ILE A 117 3.72 -4.92 -2.49
N GLN A 118 3.97 -4.65 -1.20
CA GLN A 118 3.24 -5.29 -0.11
C GLN A 118 2.97 -4.32 1.03
N ALA A 119 1.73 -4.30 1.53
CA ALA A 119 1.34 -3.54 2.72
C ALA A 119 1.61 -2.03 2.61
N VAL A 120 1.34 -1.43 1.45
CA VAL A 120 1.31 0.02 1.29
C VAL A 120 0.13 0.59 2.09
N PRO A 121 0.35 1.53 3.02
CA PRO A 121 -0.69 2.03 3.92
C PRO A 121 -1.58 3.05 3.20
N LEU A 122 -2.80 2.64 2.82
CA LEU A 122 -3.80 3.54 2.28
C LEU A 122 -4.70 4.07 3.39
N CYS A 123 -5.09 5.34 3.28
CA CYS A 123 -6.04 5.94 4.21
C CYS A 123 -7.40 5.26 4.16
N HIS A 124 -8.07 5.14 5.30
CA HIS A 124 -9.40 4.56 5.40
C HIS A 124 -10.41 5.35 4.55
N SER A 125 -10.32 6.68 4.56
CA SER A 125 -11.10 7.57 3.67
C SER A 125 -10.93 7.22 2.19
N PHE A 126 -9.69 7.06 1.71
CA PHE A 126 -9.40 6.66 0.33
C PHE A 126 -10.07 5.33 -0.01
N CYS A 127 -9.95 4.33 0.86
CA CYS A 127 -10.53 3.01 0.65
C CYS A 127 -12.07 3.03 0.65
N ARG A 128 -12.68 3.81 1.55
CA ARG A 128 -14.12 4.04 1.58
C ARG A 128 -14.59 4.68 0.27
N ASP A 129 -13.96 5.77 -0.13
CA ASP A 129 -14.39 6.53 -1.31
C ASP A 129 -14.18 5.72 -2.60
N TRP A 130 -13.14 4.88 -2.65
CA TRP A 130 -12.94 3.93 -3.76
C TRP A 130 -14.10 2.94 -3.85
N PHE A 131 -14.46 2.31 -2.74
CA PHE A 131 -15.58 1.37 -2.71
C PHE A 131 -16.90 2.02 -3.07
N ASP A 132 -17.14 3.25 -2.60
CA ASP A 132 -18.36 3.99 -2.91
C ASP A 132 -18.44 4.37 -4.39
N ALA A 133 -17.33 4.79 -4.99
CA ALA A 133 -17.23 5.08 -6.42
C ALA A 133 -17.50 3.84 -7.28
N CYS A 134 -16.97 2.68 -6.88
CA CYS A 134 -17.13 1.43 -7.64
C CYS A 134 -18.39 0.64 -7.27
N ARG A 135 -19.21 1.09 -6.31
CA ARG A 135 -20.22 0.26 -5.62
C ARG A 135 -21.17 -0.47 -6.58
N MET A 136 -21.56 0.21 -7.66
CA MET A 136 -22.50 -0.27 -8.67
C MET A 136 -21.83 -0.87 -9.92
N ASP A 137 -20.51 -0.73 -10.05
CA ASP A 137 -19.72 -1.36 -11.09
C ASP A 137 -19.68 -2.87 -10.90
N LEU A 138 -19.30 -3.59 -11.97
CA LEU A 138 -19.28 -5.03 -12.00
C LEU A 138 -17.85 -5.59 -11.92
N THR A 139 -17.68 -6.68 -11.19
CA THR A 139 -16.45 -7.46 -11.13
C THR A 139 -16.79 -8.95 -11.07
N CYS A 140 -15.86 -9.80 -11.48
CA CYS A 140 -15.99 -11.26 -11.43
C CYS A 140 -14.94 -11.95 -10.57
N ALA A 141 -14.02 -11.18 -9.98
CA ALA A 141 -13.01 -11.71 -9.09
C ALA A 141 -12.78 -10.77 -7.92
N ARG A 142 -12.61 -11.38 -6.75
CA ARG A 142 -12.34 -10.67 -5.50
C ARG A 142 -10.88 -10.22 -5.38
N ASN A 143 -9.98 -10.91 -6.06
CA ASN A 143 -8.55 -10.64 -6.01
C ASN A 143 -7.97 -10.80 -7.42
N TRP A 144 -7.75 -9.69 -8.09
CA TRP A 144 -7.27 -9.67 -9.48
C TRP A 144 -5.78 -10.03 -9.58
N ALA A 145 -5.02 -9.80 -8.51
CA ALA A 145 -3.59 -10.10 -8.46
C ALA A 145 -3.28 -11.61 -8.31
N ARG A 146 -4.12 -12.35 -7.59
CA ARG A 146 -3.86 -13.75 -7.18
C ARG A 146 -4.89 -14.77 -7.66
N ASP A 147 -6.13 -14.38 -7.94
CA ASP A 147 -7.16 -15.33 -8.36
C ASP A 147 -7.08 -15.57 -9.88
N PRO A 148 -6.81 -16.81 -10.35
CA PRO A 148 -6.85 -17.12 -11.78
C PRO A 148 -8.23 -16.85 -12.42
N ARG A 149 -9.32 -16.86 -11.63
CA ARG A 149 -10.65 -16.46 -12.10
C ARG A 149 -10.73 -14.98 -12.47
N GLY A 150 -9.83 -14.16 -11.94
CA GLY A 150 -9.67 -12.75 -12.32
C GLY A 150 -9.04 -12.57 -13.69
N GLN A 151 -8.31 -13.57 -14.22
CA GLN A 151 -7.68 -13.47 -15.54
C GLN A 151 -8.73 -13.66 -16.65
N ASN A 152 -9.53 -14.72 -16.57
CA ASN A 152 -10.50 -15.05 -17.63
C ASN A 152 -11.96 -14.77 -17.26
N CYS A 153 -12.21 -14.20 -16.08
CA CYS A 153 -13.57 -13.86 -15.62
C CYS A 153 -14.55 -15.03 -15.74
N THR A 154 -14.12 -16.24 -15.35
CA THR A 154 -14.90 -17.48 -15.56
C THR A 154 -16.11 -17.60 -14.61
N GLY A 155 -16.29 -16.63 -13.71
CA GLY A 155 -17.42 -16.53 -12.78
C GLY A 155 -18.51 -15.58 -13.29
N ASN A 156 -19.56 -15.41 -12.49
CA ASN A 156 -20.59 -14.41 -12.78
C ASN A 156 -20.09 -13.01 -12.45
N CYS A 157 -20.40 -12.04 -13.31
CA CYS A 157 -20.23 -10.63 -13.00
C CYS A 157 -21.25 -10.20 -11.95
N VAL A 158 -20.75 -9.67 -10.84
CA VAL A 158 -21.54 -9.18 -9.71
C VAL A 158 -21.13 -7.76 -9.38
N GLN A 159 -22.00 -7.02 -8.69
CA GLN A 159 -21.67 -5.66 -8.28
C GLN A 159 -20.55 -5.67 -7.21
N TYR A 160 -19.73 -4.62 -7.16
CA TYR A 160 -18.69 -4.51 -6.13
C TYR A 160 -19.27 -4.62 -4.72
N GLN A 161 -20.45 -4.05 -4.45
CA GLN A 161 -21.11 -4.19 -3.14
C GLN A 161 -21.53 -5.62 -2.78
N GLN A 162 -21.64 -6.50 -3.76
CA GLN A 162 -21.89 -7.93 -3.53
C GLN A 162 -20.57 -8.70 -3.35
N MET A 163 -19.47 -8.19 -3.90
CA MET A 163 -18.13 -8.80 -3.82
C MET A 163 -17.35 -8.40 -2.56
N TYR A 164 -17.47 -7.15 -2.14
CA TYR A 164 -16.73 -6.55 -1.03
C TYR A 164 -17.68 -5.97 0.02
N GLN A 165 -17.33 -6.13 1.29
CA GLN A 165 -18.19 -5.70 2.40
C GLN A 165 -18.16 -4.18 2.62
N HIS A 166 -16.99 -3.56 2.44
CA HIS A 166 -16.75 -2.12 2.63
C HIS A 166 -15.38 -1.71 2.05
N GLY A 167 -15.00 -0.44 2.17
CA GLY A 167 -13.75 0.12 1.66
C GLY A 167 -12.47 -0.63 2.03
N ARG A 168 -12.26 -0.89 3.34
CA ARG A 168 -11.12 -1.70 3.80
C ARG A 168 -11.06 -3.07 3.12
N ASP A 169 -12.22 -3.73 2.98
CA ASP A 169 -12.31 -5.05 2.36
C ASP A 169 -11.91 -5.02 0.87
N LEU A 170 -12.28 -3.96 0.16
CA LEU A 170 -11.86 -3.73 -1.23
C LEU A 170 -10.35 -3.54 -1.34
N CYS A 171 -9.79 -2.58 -0.58
CA CYS A 171 -8.37 -2.23 -0.62
C CYS A 171 -7.46 -3.44 -0.30
N GLU A 172 -7.83 -4.23 0.69
CA GLU A 172 -7.05 -5.37 1.18
C GLU A 172 -7.28 -6.68 0.39
N SER A 173 -8.20 -6.66 -0.59
CA SER A 173 -8.54 -7.85 -1.38
C SER A 173 -8.21 -7.71 -2.87
N LEU A 174 -8.59 -6.60 -3.50
CA LEU A 174 -8.62 -6.46 -4.96
C LEU A 174 -7.23 -6.65 -5.58
N TRP A 175 -6.22 -5.98 -5.03
CA TRP A 175 -4.81 -6.09 -5.44
C TRP A 175 -4.03 -7.06 -4.54
N GLY A 176 -4.72 -8.05 -3.96
CA GLY A 176 -4.15 -8.92 -2.95
C GLY A 176 -3.60 -8.15 -1.76
N ASP A 177 -2.39 -8.47 -1.33
CA ASP A 177 -1.70 -7.87 -0.18
C ASP A 177 -0.83 -6.66 -0.55
N ALA A 178 -1.05 -6.05 -1.72
CA ALA A 178 -0.36 -4.82 -2.12
C ALA A 178 -0.64 -3.65 -1.16
N PHE A 179 -1.89 -3.53 -0.70
CA PHE A 179 -2.36 -2.42 0.13
C PHE A 179 -2.94 -2.92 1.45
N MET A 180 -2.80 -2.10 2.47
CA MET A 180 -3.47 -2.27 3.76
C MET A 180 -4.18 -0.96 4.15
N THR A 181 -5.26 -1.04 4.91
CA THR A 181 -5.99 0.17 5.32
C THR A 181 -5.55 0.64 6.70
N VAL A 182 -5.13 1.90 6.77
CA VAL A 182 -4.77 2.62 8.00
C VAL A 182 -5.81 3.72 8.24
N GLU A 183 -6.17 3.95 9.51
CA GLU A 183 -7.08 5.04 9.85
C GLU A 183 -6.46 6.40 9.48
N ASP A 184 -7.29 7.33 9.03
CA ASP A 184 -6.86 8.71 8.77
C ASP A 184 -6.37 9.38 10.06
N GLU A 185 -5.34 10.22 9.96
CA GLU A 185 -4.97 11.07 11.10
C GLU A 185 -6.10 12.08 11.35
N PRO A 186 -6.52 12.29 12.61
CA PRO A 186 -7.52 13.30 12.91
C PRO A 186 -6.97 14.67 12.53
N GLU A 187 -7.68 15.42 11.70
CA GLU A 187 -7.37 16.83 11.44
C GLU A 187 -7.39 17.57 12.78
N GLU A 188 -6.22 17.99 13.29
CA GLU A 188 -6.14 18.82 14.48
C GLU A 188 -6.80 20.18 14.19
N VAL A 189 -8.06 20.30 14.57
CA VAL A 189 -8.76 21.59 14.64
C VAL A 189 -8.11 22.38 15.77
N GLY A 190 -7.38 23.42 15.38
CA GLY A 190 -6.36 24.11 16.18
C GLY A 190 -6.71 24.48 17.62
N GLU A 191 -5.69 24.40 18.47
CA GLU A 191 -5.28 25.46 19.39
C GLU A 191 -3.83 25.19 19.79
N ALA A 192 -3.03 26.25 19.96
CA ALA A 192 -1.63 26.12 20.30
C ALA A 192 -1.46 25.41 21.65
N GLY A 193 -0.91 24.19 21.64
CA GLY A 193 -0.40 23.55 22.86
C GLY A 193 -0.58 22.04 22.88
N GLU A 194 0.56 21.36 22.95
CA GLU A 194 0.75 19.94 23.27
C GLU A 194 0.62 18.97 22.10
N ILE A 195 1.80 18.68 21.51
CA ILE A 195 2.06 17.49 20.70
C ILE A 195 1.58 16.29 21.51
N GLY A 196 0.48 15.68 21.08
CA GLY A 196 -0.03 14.43 21.64
C GLY A 196 0.96 13.30 21.40
N VAL A 197 1.91 13.16 22.32
CA VAL A 197 2.78 11.99 22.39
C VAL A 197 1.92 10.85 22.91
N ASP A 198 1.52 9.95 22.01
CA ASP A 198 0.99 8.65 22.43
C ASP A 198 1.99 7.98 23.38
N VAL A 199 1.48 7.28 24.39
CA VAL A 199 2.19 6.77 25.58
C VAL A 199 3.43 5.88 25.29
N ASP A 200 3.67 5.51 24.03
CA ASP A 200 4.83 4.74 23.56
C ASP A 200 5.86 5.55 22.74
N GLY A 201 5.70 6.87 22.55
CA GLY A 201 6.66 7.70 21.80
C GLY A 201 6.69 7.46 20.28
N VAL A 202 5.82 6.58 19.77
CA VAL A 202 5.72 6.26 18.34
C VAL A 202 4.69 7.17 17.68
N ARG A 203 5.13 8.10 16.84
CA ARG A 203 4.22 8.89 15.99
C ARG A 203 3.36 7.93 15.16
N PRO A 204 2.03 8.17 15.05
CA PRO A 204 1.22 7.45 14.08
C PRO A 204 1.88 7.61 12.71
N CYS A 205 1.88 6.53 11.94
CA CYS A 205 2.26 6.70 10.56
C CYS A 205 1.13 7.33 9.80
N GLY A 206 1.46 8.38 9.04
CA GLY A 206 0.57 8.87 7.99
C GLY A 206 0.22 7.75 7.00
N CYS A 207 -0.97 7.86 6.44
CA CYS A 207 -1.48 6.98 5.40
C CYS A 207 -1.44 7.72 4.05
N LEU A 208 -1.53 6.97 2.94
CA LEU A 208 -1.49 7.53 1.60
C LEU A 208 -2.90 7.62 1.00
N THR A 209 -3.17 8.75 0.36
CA THR A 209 -4.39 9.03 -0.42
C THR A 209 -4.15 8.88 -1.94
N LEU A 210 -2.92 8.56 -2.34
CA LEU A 210 -2.43 8.50 -3.71
C LEU A 210 -2.71 9.81 -4.46
N SER A 211 -2.41 10.92 -3.78
CA SER A 211 -2.68 12.28 -4.23
C SER A 211 -1.56 13.24 -3.85
N PRO A 212 -1.57 14.50 -4.33
CA PRO A 212 -0.56 15.49 -3.97
C PRO A 212 -0.40 15.75 -2.46
N SER A 213 -1.41 15.44 -1.63
CA SER A 213 -1.33 15.60 -0.17
C SER A 213 -0.36 14.63 0.50
N ASP A 214 0.05 13.56 -0.19
CA ASP A 214 0.94 12.55 0.38
C ASP A 214 2.40 13.04 0.52
N LYS A 215 2.74 14.23 0.00
CA LYS A 215 4.12 14.77 0.04
C LYS A 215 4.71 14.80 1.44
N ASP A 216 3.97 15.29 2.42
CA ASP A 216 4.45 15.42 3.79
C ASP A 216 4.52 14.06 4.49
N VAL A 217 3.55 13.18 4.22
CA VAL A 217 3.54 11.80 4.73
C VAL A 217 4.75 11.03 4.21
N ILE A 218 5.03 11.11 2.92
CA ILE A 218 6.19 10.47 2.29
C ILE A 218 7.51 11.06 2.80
N ALA A 219 7.59 12.37 3.00
CA ALA A 219 8.78 13.01 3.58
C ALA A 219 9.03 12.52 5.02
N ALA A 220 7.99 12.41 5.84
CA ALA A 220 8.09 11.87 7.20
C ALA A 220 8.53 10.39 7.20
N LEU A 221 7.96 9.57 6.32
CA LEU A 221 8.34 8.16 6.17
C LEU A 221 9.81 7.98 5.74
N ARG A 222 10.33 8.88 4.90
CA ARG A 222 11.75 8.89 4.51
C ARG A 222 12.65 9.19 5.70
N ALA A 223 12.32 10.22 6.48
CA ALA A 223 13.11 10.62 7.65
C ALA A 223 13.23 9.49 8.69
N GLN A 224 12.18 8.69 8.88
CA GLN A 224 12.21 7.53 9.78
C GLN A 224 13.13 6.40 9.31
N GLN A 225 13.30 6.21 8.00
CA GLN A 225 14.11 5.12 7.46
C GLN A 225 15.62 5.40 7.53
N ASP A 226 16.00 6.67 7.58
CA ASP A 226 17.40 7.11 7.65
C ASP A 226 17.96 7.13 9.09
N ASP A 227 17.14 6.89 10.13
CA ASP A 227 17.54 6.85 11.55
C ASP A 227 17.24 5.48 12.22
N PRO A 228 18.08 4.45 11.98
CA PRO A 228 17.84 3.09 12.47
C PRO A 228 18.36 2.80 13.91
N GLU A 229 18.97 3.76 14.62
CA GLU A 229 19.68 3.48 15.89
C GLU A 229 18.80 3.42 17.16
N GLU A 230 17.49 3.70 17.08
CA GLU A 230 16.59 3.60 18.25
C GLU A 230 15.77 2.29 18.30
N LEU A 231 16.37 1.16 17.93
CA LEU A 231 15.66 -0.13 17.92
C LEU A 231 16.51 -1.26 18.55
N ASP A 232 16.45 -1.34 19.88
CA ASP A 232 17.06 -2.40 20.70
C ASP A 232 16.68 -3.80 20.19
N THR A 233 17.70 -4.61 19.86
CA THR A 233 17.61 -5.89 19.15
C THR A 233 17.66 -7.13 20.07
N THR A 234 17.37 -7.00 21.37
CA THR A 234 17.59 -8.10 22.33
C THR A 234 16.38 -9.00 22.67
N LYS A 235 15.48 -9.32 21.72
CA LYS A 235 14.48 -10.40 21.95
C LYS A 235 14.16 -11.27 20.73
N THR A 236 14.99 -12.30 20.57
CA THR A 236 14.73 -13.65 20.01
C THR A 236 13.51 -13.88 19.11
N GLY A 237 13.77 -14.21 17.83
CA GLY A 237 13.16 -15.39 17.17
C GLY A 237 12.12 -15.19 16.07
N LEU A 238 12.50 -14.59 14.93
CA LEU A 238 12.01 -14.72 13.52
C LEU A 238 12.43 -13.43 12.78
N PRO A 239 12.72 -13.42 11.46
CA PRO A 239 13.05 -12.18 10.77
C PRO A 239 11.78 -11.33 10.67
N GLN A 240 11.57 -10.48 11.66
CA GLN A 240 10.56 -9.45 11.64
C GLN A 240 10.98 -8.42 10.60
N TYR A 241 10.42 -8.53 9.40
CA TYR A 241 10.15 -7.35 8.60
C TYR A 241 9.25 -6.45 9.47
N ARG A 242 9.87 -5.52 10.20
CA ARG A 242 9.14 -4.43 10.85
C ARG A 242 8.61 -3.58 9.70
N ALA A 243 7.34 -3.75 9.39
CA ALA A 243 6.62 -2.80 8.55
C ALA A 243 6.87 -1.40 9.15
N PRO A 244 7.12 -0.37 8.33
CA PRO A 244 6.79 0.97 8.79
C PRO A 244 5.31 0.88 9.17
N CYS A 245 4.97 1.24 10.41
CA CYS A 245 3.61 1.41 10.93
C CYS A 245 2.95 0.16 11.55
N GLN A 246 3.00 0.03 12.87
CA GLN A 246 2.08 -0.85 13.59
C GLN A 246 0.72 -0.17 13.73
N ALA A 247 -0.22 -0.46 12.82
CA ALA A 247 -1.62 -0.17 13.07
C ALA A 247 -2.10 -1.10 14.20
N LYS A 248 -2.53 -0.53 15.34
CA LYS A 248 -3.25 -1.30 16.37
C LYS A 248 -4.59 -1.74 15.76
N LEU A 249 -4.72 -3.04 15.47
CA LEU A 249 -6.02 -3.64 15.19
C LEU A 249 -6.97 -3.38 16.39
N PRO A 250 -8.21 -2.92 16.18
CA PRO A 250 -9.16 -2.77 17.28
C PRO A 250 -9.41 -4.15 17.90
N MET A 251 -9.07 -4.28 19.18
CA MET A 251 -9.31 -5.49 19.96
C MET A 251 -10.81 -5.72 20.08
N GLN A 252 -11.35 -6.70 19.34
CA GLN A 252 -12.73 -7.13 19.57
C GLN A 252 -12.84 -7.69 20.99
N PRO A 253 -13.91 -7.35 21.75
CA PRO A 253 -14.12 -7.91 23.06
C PRO A 253 -14.37 -9.42 22.92
N ARG A 254 -13.39 -10.23 23.34
CA ARG A 254 -13.55 -11.68 23.46
C ARG A 254 -14.61 -11.95 24.52
N MET A 255 -15.81 -12.30 24.08
CA MET A 255 -16.85 -12.86 24.94
C MET A 255 -16.33 -14.20 25.48
N GLY A 256 -15.83 -14.19 26.72
CA GLY A 256 -15.31 -15.38 27.38
C GLY A 256 -16.45 -16.31 27.78
N ASN A 257 -16.62 -17.43 27.06
CA ASN A 257 -17.42 -18.55 27.57
C ASN A 257 -16.64 -19.30 28.63
N SER A 258 -16.97 -19.06 29.90
CA SER A 258 -16.52 -19.86 31.04
C SER A 258 -17.20 -21.23 31.02
N VAL A 259 -16.55 -22.23 30.42
CA VAL A 259 -16.91 -23.65 30.61
C VAL A 259 -16.29 -24.13 31.92
N LEU A 260 -17.08 -24.16 32.98
CA LEU A 260 -16.72 -24.84 34.22
C LEU A 260 -16.70 -26.36 33.99
N ARG A 261 -15.50 -26.94 33.94
CA ARG A 261 -15.27 -28.37 34.14
C ARG A 261 -15.80 -28.78 35.52
N LYS A 262 -16.75 -29.70 35.58
CA LYS A 262 -17.07 -30.45 36.79
C LYS A 262 -16.91 -31.95 36.55
N ARG A 263 -16.14 -32.55 37.46
CA ARG A 263 -15.66 -33.91 37.65
C ARG A 263 -16.50 -35.07 37.08
N SER A 264 -15.75 -36.00 36.51
CA SER A 264 -16.03 -37.42 36.30
C SER A 264 -16.59 -38.10 37.55
N VAL A 265 -17.62 -38.93 37.35
CA VAL A 265 -18.05 -40.00 38.26
C VAL A 265 -17.82 -41.30 37.52
N GLU A 266 -16.94 -42.15 38.06
CA GLU A 266 -16.77 -43.54 37.65
C GLU A 266 -18.06 -44.32 37.95
N VAL A 267 -18.54 -45.07 36.96
CA VAL A 267 -19.55 -46.12 37.13
C VAL A 267 -18.78 -47.44 37.09
N GLU A 268 -18.70 -48.12 38.23
CA GLU A 268 -18.29 -49.52 38.29
C GLU A 268 -19.44 -50.40 37.78
N ASP A 269 -19.15 -51.20 36.76
CA ASP A 269 -19.99 -52.29 36.30
C ASP A 269 -20.05 -53.39 37.38
N VAL A 270 -21.26 -53.71 37.84
CA VAL A 270 -21.51 -54.94 38.62
C VAL A 270 -22.34 -55.90 37.79
N GLU A 271 -21.69 -56.99 37.42
CA GLU A 271 -22.25 -58.14 36.73
C GLU A 271 -22.95 -59.04 37.78
N GLY A 272 -24.22 -59.37 37.56
CA GLY A 272 -25.02 -60.17 38.51
C GLY A 272 -26.12 -60.96 37.81
N SER A 273 -25.78 -62.18 37.41
CA SER A 273 -26.68 -63.24 36.92
C SER A 273 -27.72 -63.68 37.97
N GLY A 274 -28.90 -64.14 37.51
CA GLY A 274 -29.58 -65.27 38.15
C GLY A 274 -31.10 -65.17 38.38
N SER A 275 -31.84 -65.79 37.46
CA SER A 275 -32.96 -66.73 37.66
C SER A 275 -34.09 -66.46 38.67
N GLY A 276 -35.33 -66.43 38.14
CA GLY A 276 -36.34 -67.43 38.47
C GLY A 276 -37.36 -67.11 39.57
N LEU A 277 -38.58 -66.71 39.18
CA LEU A 277 -39.86 -67.41 39.35
C LEU A 277 -41.02 -66.47 39.02
#